data_AF-A0A0F9K3M2-F1
#
_entry.id   AF-A0A0F9K3M2-F1
#
_cell.length_a   1.000
_cell.length_b   1.000
_cell.length_c   1.000
_cell.angle_alpha   90.00
_cell.angle_beta   90.00
_cell.angle_gamma   90.00
#
_symmetry.space_group_name_H-M   'P 1'
#
loop_
_entity.id
_entity.type
_entity.pdbx_description
1 polymer ?
#
loop_
_entity_poly.entity_id
_entity_poly.type
_entity_poly.pdbx_seq_one_letter_code
_entity_poly.pdbx_strand_id
1 'polypeptide(L)'
;MTTDLPINPEDRKKLKAMIVEMTNVLSRIESEKEHMSEISDAVKEELGIQKKITNKLARTMFKNNYADLQSENEHFEFLYESLVDIT
;
A
#
# COMPACT_ATOMS: atom_id res chain seq x y z
N MET A 1 17.64 -26.38 4.11
CA MET A 1 18.01 -25.88 5.45
C MET A 1 17.09 -26.58 6.43
N THR A 2 17.65 -27.43 7.28
CA THR A 2 16.93 -28.21 8.29
C THR A 2 16.54 -27.30 9.44
N THR A 3 15.25 -27.22 9.76
CA THR A 3 14.77 -26.45 10.92
C THR A 3 14.93 -27.30 12.17
N ASP A 4 16.16 -27.42 12.66
CA ASP A 4 16.41 -27.93 14.01
C ASP A 4 16.01 -26.82 14.99
N LEU A 5 14.81 -26.90 15.55
CA LEU A 5 14.30 -26.01 16.57
C LEU A 5 14.87 -26.49 17.92
N PRO A 6 15.91 -25.90 18.53
CA PRO A 6 16.40 -26.34 19.83
C PRO A 6 15.64 -25.53 20.88
N ILE A 7 14.31 -25.67 20.92
CA ILE A 7 13.55 -24.80 21.82
C ILE A 7 13.58 -25.37 23.22
N ASN A 8 14.58 -24.95 23.97
CA ASN A 8 14.41 -24.83 25.41
C ASN A 8 13.16 -23.93 25.69
N PRO A 9 12.57 -24.00 26.89
CA PRO A 9 11.39 -23.21 27.23
C PRO A 9 11.56 -21.69 27.08
N GLU A 10 12.78 -21.17 27.22
CA GLU A 10 13.05 -19.74 27.14
C GLU A 10 12.96 -19.22 25.70
N ASP A 11 13.50 -19.96 24.74
CA ASP A 11 13.45 -19.57 23.33
C ASP A 11 12.03 -19.65 22.77
N ARG A 12 11.17 -20.55 23.28
CA ARG A 12 9.72 -20.54 22.97
C ARG A 12 9.05 -19.27 23.48
N LYS A 13 9.40 -18.84 24.70
CA LYS A 13 8.84 -17.63 25.31
C LYS A 13 9.25 -16.39 24.53
N LYS A 14 10.51 -16.29 24.11
CA LYS A 14 11.02 -15.20 23.26
C LYS A 14 10.31 -15.18 21.90
N LEU A 15 10.22 -16.32 21.22
CA LEU A 15 9.52 -16.42 19.93
C LEU A 15 8.05 -15.98 20.06
N LYS A 16 7.35 -16.47 21.08
CA LYS A 16 5.95 -16.06 21.34
C LYS A 16 5.83 -14.55 21.56
N ALA A 17 6.74 -13.94 22.33
CA ALA A 17 6.73 -12.50 22.56
C ALA A 17 6.91 -11.71 21.26
N MET A 18 7.88 -12.09 20.42
CA MET A 18 8.11 -11.45 19.11
C MET A 18 6.90 -11.60 18.18
N ILE A 19 6.27 -12.78 18.15
CA ILE A 19 5.05 -13.00 17.37
C ILE A 19 3.89 -12.12 17.90
N VAL A 20 3.73 -11.97 19.21
CA VAL A 20 2.71 -11.10 19.80
C VAL A 20 2.95 -9.62 19.42
N GLU A 21 4.21 -9.18 19.39
CA GLU A 21 4.54 -7.84 18.90
C GLU A 21 4.14 -7.66 17.43
N MET A 22 4.40 -8.66 16.58
CA MET A 22 3.94 -8.65 15.19
C MET A 22 2.42 -8.61 15.08
N THR A 23 1.67 -9.39 15.88
CA THR A 23 0.20 -9.35 15.84
C THR A 23 -0.33 -7.98 16.23
N ASN A 24 0.31 -7.31 17.19
CA ASN A 24 -0.07 -5.95 17.58
C ASN A 24 0.19 -4.93 16.46
N VAL A 25 1.30 -5.09 15.71
CA VAL A 25 1.57 -4.28 14.50
C VAL A 25 0.49 -4.52 13.45
N LEU A 26 0.11 -5.78 13.22
CA LEU A 26 -0.90 -6.15 12.23
C LEU A 26 -2.28 -5.55 12.56
N SER A 27 -2.71 -5.60 13.82
CA SER A 27 -3.97 -4.96 14.25
C SER A 27 -3.97 -3.45 14.02
N ARG A 28 -2.83 -2.77 14.20
CA ARG A 28 -2.72 -1.33 13.87
C ARG A 28 -2.82 -1.11 12.36
N ILE A 29 -2.15 -1.92 11.55
CA ILE A 29 -2.23 -1.80 10.08
C ILE A 29 -3.67 -2.02 9.58
N GLU A 30 -4.40 -2.96 10.17
CA GLU A 30 -5.81 -3.21 9.83
C GLU A 30 -6.69 -1.98 10.14
N SER A 31 -6.57 -1.42 11.34
CA SER A 31 -7.28 -0.21 11.74
C SER A 31 -6.95 1.00 10.85
N GLU A 32 -5.68 1.22 10.52
CA GLU A 32 -5.29 2.32 9.62
C GLU A 32 -5.84 2.13 8.20
N LYS A 33 -5.93 0.90 7.70
CA LYS A 33 -6.53 0.62 6.38
C LYS A 33 -8.04 0.92 6.37
N GLU A 34 -8.73 0.59 7.45
CA GLU A 34 -10.16 0.92 7.62
C GLU A 34 -10.35 2.44 7.63
N HIS A 35 -9.58 3.15 8.44
CA HIS A 35 -9.61 4.62 8.51
C HIS A 35 -9.27 5.28 7.15
N MET A 36 -8.28 4.76 6.42
CA MET A 36 -8.00 5.22 5.05
C MET A 36 -9.20 5.05 4.11
N SER A 37 -9.98 3.97 4.27
CA SER A 37 -11.22 3.79 3.50
C SER A 37 -12.23 4.86 3.87
N GLU A 38 -12.52 5.05 5.16
CA GLU A 38 -13.45 6.08 5.65
C GLU A 38 -13.11 7.47 5.12
N ILE A 39 -11.83 7.86 5.13
CA ILE A 39 -11.37 9.14 4.56
C ILE A 39 -11.69 9.21 3.07
N SER A 40 -11.42 8.14 2.30
CA SER A 40 -11.70 8.12 0.87
C SER A 40 -13.19 8.16 0.55
N ASP A 41 -14.02 7.64 1.44
CA ASP A 41 -15.48 7.67 1.37
C ASP A 41 -15.98 9.08 1.61
N ALA A 42 -15.51 9.75 2.67
CA ALA A 42 -15.82 11.14 2.97
C ALA A 42 -15.43 12.07 1.81
N VAL A 43 -14.23 11.89 1.22
CA VAL A 43 -13.81 12.67 0.04
C VAL A 43 -14.75 12.47 -1.15
N LYS A 44 -15.26 11.25 -1.35
CA LYS A 44 -16.23 11.00 -2.42
C LYS A 44 -17.57 11.68 -2.13
N GLU A 45 -18.05 11.62 -0.90
CA GLU A 45 -19.34 12.22 -0.50
C GLU A 45 -19.31 13.74 -0.51
N GLU A 46 -18.25 14.34 0.04
CA GLU A 46 -18.13 15.79 0.21
C GLU A 46 -17.68 16.50 -1.08
N LEU A 47 -16.77 15.89 -1.84
CA LEU A 47 -16.11 16.54 -2.99
C LEU A 47 -16.45 15.88 -4.33
N GLY A 48 -17.16 14.76 -4.34
CA GLY A 48 -17.48 14.01 -5.56
C GLY A 48 -16.27 13.30 -6.20
N ILE A 49 -15.12 13.28 -5.54
CA ILE A 49 -13.89 12.68 -6.08
C ILE A 49 -13.92 11.17 -5.85
N GLN A 50 -13.77 10.38 -6.92
CA GLN A 50 -13.78 8.93 -6.79
C GLN A 50 -12.62 8.40 -5.93
N LYS A 51 -12.91 7.44 -5.04
CA LYS A 51 -11.93 6.80 -4.14
C LYS A 51 -10.64 6.39 -4.84
N LYS A 52 -10.71 5.87 -6.07
CA LYS A 52 -9.54 5.47 -6.87
C LYS A 52 -8.56 6.64 -7.11
N ILE A 53 -9.08 7.82 -7.43
CA ILE A 53 -8.28 9.03 -7.67
C ILE A 53 -7.73 9.56 -6.35
N THR A 54 -8.56 9.67 -5.31
CA THR A 54 -8.13 10.07 -3.96
C THR A 54 -6.98 9.21 -3.44
N ASN A 55 -7.11 7.89 -3.56
CA ASN A 55 -6.09 6.95 -3.12
C ASN A 55 -4.81 7.03 -3.98
N LYS A 56 -4.92 7.29 -5.29
CA LYS A 56 -3.77 7.53 -6.17
C LYS A 56 -3.02 8.79 -5.73
N LEU A 57 -3.73 9.89 -5.51
CA LEU A 57 -3.16 11.17 -5.05
C LEU A 57 -2.44 11.01 -3.70
N ALA A 58 -3.11 10.44 -2.69
CA ALA A 58 -2.52 10.25 -1.37
C ALA A 58 -1.23 9.42 -1.42
N ARG A 59 -1.21 8.34 -2.21
CA ARG A 59 -0.01 7.49 -2.39
C ARG A 59 1.11 8.21 -3.13
N THR A 60 0.78 8.98 -4.17
CA THR A 60 1.78 9.75 -4.93
C THR A 60 2.41 10.83 -4.05
N MET A 61 1.62 11.51 -3.21
CA MET A 61 2.12 12.49 -2.25
C MET A 61 3.01 11.84 -1.18
N PHE A 62 2.58 10.70 -0.60
CA PHE A 62 3.37 9.97 0.40
C PHE A 62 4.71 9.46 -0.15
N LYS A 63 4.71 8.92 -1.37
CA LYS A 63 5.92 8.42 -2.04
C LYS A 63 6.78 9.52 -2.65
N ASN A 64 6.24 10.74 -2.80
CA ASN A 64 6.87 11.87 -3.48
C ASN A 64 7.39 11.53 -4.90
N ASN A 65 6.57 10.82 -5.68
CA ASN A 65 6.97 10.25 -6.97
C ASN A 65 6.09 10.73 -8.15
N TYR A 66 5.57 11.95 -8.07
CA TYR A 66 4.70 12.50 -9.13
C TYR A 66 5.41 12.59 -10.47
N ALA A 67 6.67 13.03 -10.50
CA ALA A 67 7.46 13.18 -11.72
C ALA A 67 7.66 11.84 -12.44
N ASP A 68 8.02 10.79 -11.70
CA ASP A 68 8.20 9.44 -12.25
C ASP A 68 6.90 8.91 -12.84
N LEU A 69 5.79 9.08 -12.10
CA LEU A 69 4.46 8.64 -12.53
C LEU A 69 3.98 9.40 -13.78
N GLN A 70 4.31 10.69 -13.90
CA GLN A 70 3.99 11.49 -15.07
C GLN A 70 4.76 10.98 -16.28
N SER A 71 6.08 10.80 -16.16
CA SER A 71 6.92 10.29 -17.24
C SER A 71 6.50 8.89 -17.70
N GLU A 72 6.10 8.01 -16.78
CA GLU A 72 5.58 6.69 -17.11
C GLU A 72 4.28 6.77 -17.93
N ASN A 73 3.35 7.67 -17.57
CA ASN A 73 2.10 7.85 -18.33
C ASN A 73 2.37 8.44 -19.72
N GLU A 74 3.26 9.45 -19.83
CA GLU A 74 3.64 10.04 -21.12
C GLU A 74 4.24 8.98 -22.06
N HIS A 75 5.10 8.12 -21.53
CA HIS A 75 5.68 7.03 -22.31
C HIS A 75 4.62 6.00 -22.73
N PHE A 76 3.70 5.66 -21.83
CA PHE A 76 2.58 4.77 -22.13
C PHE A 76 1.68 5.33 -23.24
N GLU A 77 1.30 6.61 -23.15
CA GLU A 77 0.49 7.30 -24.15
C GLU A 77 1.17 7.27 -25.53
N PHE A 78 2.46 7.64 -25.58
CA PHE A 78 3.25 7.60 -26.81
C PHE A 78 3.28 6.21 -27.46
N LEU A 79 3.53 5.16 -26.67
CA LEU A 79 3.56 3.79 -27.18
C LEU A 79 2.18 3.32 -27.65
N TYR A 80 1.11 3.71 -26.96
CA TYR A 80 -0.25 3.37 -27.34
C TYR A 80 -0.62 4.03 -28.66
N GLU A 81 -0.41 5.34 -28.81
CA GLU A 81 -0.68 6.10 -30.04
C GLU A 81 0.08 5.53 -31.25
N SER A 82 1.34 5.16 -31.04
CA SER A 82 2.18 4.50 -32.06
C SER A 82 1.66 3.12 -32.47
N LEU A 83 0.93 2.43 -31.59
CA LEU A 83 0.38 1.09 -31.85
C LEU A 83 -0.99 1.14 -32.56
N VAL A 84 -1.79 2.18 -32.30
CA VAL A 84 -3.13 2.32 -32.90
C VAL A 84 -3.14 3.20 -34.16
N ASP A 85 -1.96 3.53 -34.71
CA ASP A 85 -1.77 4.38 -35.88
C ASP A 85 -2.52 5.74 -35.79
N ILE A 86 -2.51 6.38 -34.62
CA ILE A 86 -3.09 7.73 -34.42
C ILE A 86 -2.05 8.83 -34.77
N THR A 87 -1.09 8.55 -35.66
CA THR A 87 -0.06 9.51 -36.07
C THR A 87 -0.19 9.91 -37.54
#